data_AF-A0A871YC49-F1
#
_entry.id   AF-A0A871YC49-F1
#
_cell.length_a   1.000
_cell.length_b   1.000
_cell.length_c   1.000
_cell.angle_alpha   90.00
_cell.angle_beta   90.00
_cell.angle_gamma   90.00
#
_symmetry.space_group_name_H-M   'P 1'
#
loop_
_entity.id
_entity.type
_entity.pdbx_description
1 polymer ?
#
loop_
_entity_poly.entity_id
_entity_poly.type
_entity_poly.pdbx_seq_one_letter_code
_entity_poly.pdbx_strand_id
1 'polypeptide(L)'
;MNLRIILRTGASVFGLSAILLVAAPGLFLELLGLDGTSEPLMWAMRMIGITLVALAGNMWMNSLQGDDEKVRQVGVVMAVSATALGVLTLMIPVPLTWFAIVYSIVGFSFGAAYVIALISSRR
;
A
#
# COMPACT_ATOMS: atom_id res chain seq x y z
N MET A 1 20.05 1.46 -1.78
CA MET A 1 18.77 1.43 -2.52
C MET A 1 18.13 2.82 -2.38
N ASN A 2 17.66 3.46 -3.45
CA ASN A 2 17.20 4.85 -3.35
C ASN A 2 15.77 4.93 -2.81
N LEU A 3 15.61 5.49 -1.60
CA LEU A 3 14.32 5.62 -0.92
C LEU A 3 13.27 6.38 -1.76
N ARG A 4 13.72 7.34 -2.56
CA ARG A 4 12.86 8.14 -3.45
C ARG A 4 12.27 7.30 -4.58
N ILE A 5 13.06 6.36 -5.12
CA ILE A 5 12.58 5.43 -6.14
C ILE A 5 11.51 4.51 -5.53
N ILE A 6 11.75 3.98 -4.34
CA ILE A 6 10.78 3.12 -3.64
C ILE A 6 9.47 3.89 -3.35
N LEU A 7 9.56 5.15 -2.93
CA LEU A 7 8.38 6.01 -2.77
C LEU A 7 7.60 6.22 -4.07
N ARG A 8 8.28 6.45 -5.21
CA ARG A 8 7.61 6.58 -6.52
C ARG A 8 6.96 5.27 -6.96
N THR A 9 7.66 4.15 -6.83
CA THR A 9 7.11 2.83 -7.15
C THR A 9 5.91 2.51 -6.29
N GLY A 10 5.99 2.76 -4.98
CA GLY A 10 4.86 2.60 -4.06
C GLY A 10 3.68 3.50 -4.42
N ALA A 11 3.94 4.77 -4.75
CA ALA A 11 2.91 5.70 -5.19
C ALA A 11 2.17 5.20 -6.45
N SER A 12 2.87 4.61 -7.42
CA SER A 12 2.24 4.02 -8.60
C SER A 12 1.37 2.80 -8.25
N VAL A 13 1.87 1.89 -7.39
CA VAL A 13 1.12 0.70 -6.98
C VAL A 13 -0.13 1.08 -6.18
N PHE A 14 -0.01 1.99 -5.21
CA PHE A 14 -1.15 2.48 -4.44
C PHE A 14 -2.12 3.29 -5.28
N GLY A 15 -1.63 4.10 -6.23
CA GLY A 15 -2.48 4.86 -7.16
C GLY A 15 -3.30 3.94 -8.07
N LEU A 16 -2.67 2.89 -8.64
CA LEU A 16 -3.38 1.88 -9.43
C LEU A 16 -4.39 1.10 -8.58
N SER A 17 -4.01 0.73 -7.36
CA SER A 17 -4.93 0.08 -6.40
C SER A 17 -6.12 0.99 -6.10
N ALA A 18 -5.88 2.28 -5.87
CA ALA A 18 -6.93 3.26 -5.61
C ALA A 18 -7.95 3.34 -6.74
N ILE A 19 -7.49 3.37 -7.99
CA ILE A 19 -8.37 3.36 -9.17
C ILE A 19 -9.25 2.11 -9.15
N LEU A 20 -8.66 0.94 -8.90
CA LEU A 20 -9.40 -0.32 -8.84
C LEU A 20 -10.45 -0.32 -7.71
N LEU A 21 -10.09 0.14 -6.51
CA LEU A 21 -11.00 0.23 -5.36
C LEU A 21 -12.15 1.21 -5.58
N VAL A 22 -11.93 2.29 -6.33
CA VAL A 22 -12.97 3.29 -6.62
C VAL A 22 -13.89 2.82 -7.75
N ALA A 23 -13.31 2.34 -8.85
CA ALA A 23 -14.04 2.00 -10.07
C ALA A 23 -14.73 0.63 -9.99
N ALA A 24 -14.09 -0.37 -9.39
CA ALA A 24 -14.57 -1.75 -9.33
C ALA A 24 -14.34 -2.39 -7.94
N PRO A 25 -14.93 -1.84 -6.85
CA PRO A 25 -14.73 -2.37 -5.50
C PRO A 25 -15.24 -3.80 -5.32
N GLY A 26 -16.34 -4.18 -5.97
CA GLY A 26 -16.90 -5.54 -5.89
C GLY A 26 -15.91 -6.61 -6.37
N LEU A 27 -15.21 -6.34 -7.49
CA LEU A 27 -14.17 -7.22 -8.00
C LEU A 27 -13.03 -7.39 -6.98
N PHE A 28 -12.61 -6.31 -6.34
CA PHE A 28 -11.54 -6.36 -5.33
C PHE A 28 -11.97 -7.16 -4.09
N LEU A 29 -13.21 -7.00 -3.64
CA LEU A 29 -13.79 -7.78 -2.53
C LEU A 29 -13.85 -9.28 -2.87
N GLU A 30 -14.34 -9.63 -4.06
CA GLU A 30 -14.39 -11.03 -4.52
C GLU A 30 -13.00 -11.67 -4.61
N LEU A 31 -12.01 -10.93 -5.11
CA LEU A 31 -10.62 -11.38 -5.15
C LEU A 31 -10.07 -11.65 -3.75
N LEU A 32 -10.48 -10.87 -2.74
CA LEU A 32 -10.15 -11.11 -1.34
C LEU A 32 -10.98 -12.23 -0.68
N GLY A 33 -11.96 -12.81 -1.38
CA GLY A 33 -12.87 -13.81 -0.82
C GLY A 33 -13.98 -13.23 0.06
N LEU A 34 -14.27 -11.93 -0.10
CA LEU A 34 -15.33 -11.20 0.59
C LEU A 34 -16.57 -11.06 -0.31
N ASP A 35 -17.70 -10.66 0.29
CA ASP A 35 -18.94 -10.41 -0.43
C ASP A 35 -18.84 -9.14 -1.29
N GLY A 36 -18.67 -9.33 -2.60
CA GLY A 36 -18.62 -8.27 -3.60
C GLY A 36 -19.96 -7.59 -3.90
N THR A 37 -21.07 -8.12 -3.38
CA THR A 37 -22.42 -7.56 -3.57
C THR A 37 -22.87 -6.67 -2.40
N SER A 38 -22.10 -6.67 -1.30
CA SER A 38 -22.38 -5.86 -0.11
C SER A 38 -22.16 -4.37 -0.38
N GLU A 39 -23.26 -3.62 -0.51
CA GLU A 39 -23.23 -2.15 -0.68
C GLU A 39 -22.38 -1.43 0.38
N PRO A 40 -22.54 -1.70 1.70
CA PRO A 40 -21.71 -1.06 2.72
C PRO A 40 -20.21 -1.32 2.54
N LEU A 41 -19.81 -2.56 2.18
CA LEU A 41 -18.41 -2.90 1.94
C LEU A 41 -17.87 -2.23 0.68
N MET A 42 -18.66 -2.17 -0.40
CA MET A 42 -18.26 -1.49 -1.62
C MET A 42 -18.03 0.01 -1.39
N TRP A 43 -18.89 0.68 -0.62
CA TRP A 43 -18.69 2.09 -0.26
C TRP A 43 -17.48 2.28 0.66
N ALA A 44 -17.26 1.38 1.62
CA ALA A 44 -16.05 1.41 2.45
C ALA A 44 -14.78 1.29 1.58
N MET A 45 -14.76 0.39 0.59
CA MET A 45 -13.65 0.24 -0.35
C MET A 45 -13.43 1.49 -1.19
N ARG A 46 -14.49 2.16 -1.66
CA ARG A 46 -14.37 3.44 -2.39
C ARG A 46 -13.75 4.53 -1.52
N MET A 47 -14.18 4.66 -0.26
CA MET A 47 -13.61 5.62 0.68
C MET A 47 -12.13 5.34 0.96
N ILE A 48 -11.76 4.07 1.16
CA ILE A 48 -10.36 3.64 1.27
C ILE A 48 -9.61 3.97 -0.02
N GLY A 49 -10.20 3.73 -1.18
CA GLY A 49 -9.63 4.09 -2.48
C GLY A 49 -9.27 5.58 -2.57
N ILE A 50 -10.14 6.48 -2.12
CA ILE A 50 -9.83 7.92 -2.06
C ILE A 50 -8.67 8.21 -1.09
N THR A 51 -8.61 7.56 0.06
CA THR A 51 -7.45 7.71 0.97
C THR A 51 -6.14 7.21 0.34
N LEU A 52 -6.19 6.16 -0.49
CA LEU A 52 -5.04 5.67 -1.24
C LEU A 52 -4.60 6.66 -2.32
N VAL A 53 -5.52 7.38 -2.98
CA VAL A 53 -5.15 8.47 -3.91
C VAL A 53 -4.37 9.54 -3.17
N ALA A 54 -4.87 9.99 -2.02
CA ALA A 54 -4.18 10.99 -1.20
C ALA A 54 -2.80 10.50 -0.72
N LEU A 55 -2.70 9.24 -0.31
CA LEU A 55 -1.43 8.63 0.09
C LEU A 55 -0.45 8.54 -1.08
N ALA A 56 -0.90 8.09 -2.26
CA ALA A 56 -0.08 8.00 -3.46
C ALA A 56 0.48 9.38 -3.87
N GLY A 57 -0.37 10.42 -3.85
CA GLY A 57 0.06 11.80 -4.08
C GLY A 57 1.08 12.29 -3.06
N ASN A 58 0.83 12.03 -1.76
CA ASN A 58 1.76 12.39 -0.69
C ASN A 58 3.12 11.68 -0.83
N MET A 59 3.14 10.39 -1.19
CA MET A 59 4.36 9.63 -1.42
C MET A 59 5.13 10.17 -2.62
N TRP A 60 4.44 10.47 -3.72
CA TRP A 60 5.05 11.05 -4.91
C TRP A 60 5.70 12.39 -4.60
N MET A 61 4.98 13.30 -3.92
CA MET A 61 5.49 14.61 -3.55
C MET A 61 6.69 14.51 -2.60
N ASN A 62 6.62 13.62 -1.59
CA ASN A 62 7.75 13.40 -0.69
C ASN A 62 8.98 12.82 -1.40
N SER A 63 8.81 12.07 -2.49
CA SER A 63 9.94 11.59 -3.29
C SER A 63 10.73 12.73 -3.97
N LEU A 64 10.11 13.89 -4.15
CA LEU A 64 10.69 15.08 -4.78
C LEU A 64 11.31 16.07 -3.78
N GLN A 65 11.13 15.85 -2.47
CA GLN A 65 11.66 16.73 -1.41
C GLN A 65 13.19 16.83 -1.43
N GLY A 66 13.78 18.02 -1.34
CA GLY A 66 15.25 18.16 -1.32
C GLY A 66 15.95 17.68 -0.04
N ASP A 67 15.20 17.50 1.05
CA ASP A 67 15.72 17.17 2.38
C ASP A 67 15.69 15.65 2.63
N ASP A 68 16.86 15.02 2.64
CA ASP A 68 17.01 13.57 2.79
C ASP A 68 16.53 13.05 4.14
N GLU A 69 16.64 13.83 5.23
CA GLU A 69 16.15 13.39 6.55
C GLU A 69 14.62 13.34 6.58
N LYS A 70 13.95 14.29 5.93
CA LYS A 70 12.49 14.24 5.76
C LYS A 70 12.05 13.04 4.93
N VAL A 71 12.75 12.73 3.84
CA VAL A 71 12.46 11.52 3.05
C VAL A 71 12.66 10.26 3.90
N ARG A 72 13.69 10.24 4.76
CA ARG A 72 13.97 9.13 5.68
C ARG A 72 12.84 8.92 6.70
N GLN A 73 12.33 9.99 7.31
CA GLN A 73 11.20 9.92 8.24
C GLN A 73 9.94 9.37 7.58
N VAL A 74 9.63 9.81 6.36
CA VAL A 74 8.52 9.25 5.56
C VAL A 74 8.76 7.77 5.28
N GLY A 75 10.00 7.38 4.95
CA GLY A 75 10.38 5.98 4.74
C GLY A 75 10.10 5.08 5.96
N VAL A 76 10.29 5.58 7.18
CA VAL A 76 9.98 4.83 8.41
C VAL A 76 8.48 4.57 8.53
N VAL A 77 7.67 5.61 8.34
CA VAL A 77 6.20 5.48 8.38
C VAL A 77 5.74 4.49 7.31
N MET A 78 6.28 4.60 6.10
CA MET A 78 5.93 3.70 4.99
C MET A 78 6.34 2.25 5.26
N ALA A 79 7.50 2.01 5.88
CA ALA A 79 7.94 0.66 6.26
C ALA A 79 6.94 -0.01 7.21
N VAL A 80 6.52 0.72 8.25
CA VAL A 80 5.54 0.23 9.23
C VAL A 80 4.19 -0.02 8.57
N SER A 81 3.67 0.96 7.84
CA SER A 81 2.35 0.86 7.19
C SER A 81 2.28 -0.26 6.16
N ALA A 82 3.31 -0.44 5.32
CA ALA A 82 3.34 -1.51 4.31
C ALA A 82 3.41 -2.91 4.96
N THR A 83 4.19 -3.05 6.03
CA THR A 83 4.26 -4.30 6.80
C THR A 83 2.93 -4.60 7.47
N ALA A 84 2.31 -3.59 8.09
CA ALA A 84 0.99 -3.72 8.71
C ALA A 84 -0.09 -4.11 7.70
N LEU A 85 -0.07 -3.55 6.49
CA LEU A 85 -0.97 -3.94 5.41
C LEU A 85 -0.81 -5.44 5.06
N GLY A 86 0.43 -5.92 4.94
CA GLY A 86 0.70 -7.34 4.67
C GLY A 86 0.17 -8.26 5.77
N VAL A 87 0.41 -7.90 7.04
CA VAL A 87 -0.11 -8.64 8.20
C VAL A 87 -1.64 -8.64 8.23
N LEU A 88 -2.28 -7.48 8.11
CA LEU A 88 -3.73 -7.36 8.18
C LEU A 88 -4.43 -8.10 7.03
N THR A 89 -3.80 -8.16 5.85
CA THR A 89 -4.30 -8.95 4.71
C THR A 89 -4.35 -10.44 5.04
N LEU A 90 -3.36 -10.96 5.78
CA LEU A 90 -3.34 -12.36 6.22
C LEU A 90 -4.31 -12.64 7.38
N MET A 91 -4.72 -11.60 8.10
CA MET A 91 -5.65 -11.70 9.23
C MET A 91 -7.12 -11.51 8.84
N ILE A 92 -7.43 -11.36 7.55
CA ILE A 92 -8.83 -11.27 7.09
C ILE A 92 -9.53 -12.58 7.49
N PRO A 93 -10.69 -12.53 8.17
CA PRO A 93 -11.36 -13.71 8.72
C PRO A 93 -12.17 -14.47 7.65
N VAL A 94 -11.51 -14.83 6.55
CA VAL A 94 -12.05 -15.64 5.44
C VAL A 94 -10.97 -16.61 4.96
N PRO A 95 -11.33 -17.69 4.24
CA PRO A 95 -10.33 -18.54 3.59
C PRO A 95 -9.42 -17.71 2.68
N LEU A 96 -8.11 -17.79 2.92
CA LEU A 96 -7.12 -17.00 2.17
C LEU A 96 -7.14 -17.38 0.69
N THR A 97 -7.45 -16.40 -0.16
CA THR A 97 -7.37 -16.54 -1.61
C THR A 97 -5.93 -16.40 -2.09
N TRP A 98 -5.64 -16.88 -3.31
CA TRP A 98 -4.34 -16.66 -3.95
C TRP A 98 -4.01 -15.16 -4.05
N PHE A 99 -5.02 -14.33 -4.28
CA PHE A 99 -4.88 -12.88 -4.38
C PHE A 99 -4.51 -12.26 -3.03
N ALA A 100 -5.14 -12.68 -1.93
CA ALA A 100 -4.77 -12.23 -0.58
C ALA A 100 -3.31 -12.56 -0.25
N ILE A 101 -2.84 -13.75 -0.66
CA ILE A 101 -1.42 -14.14 -0.48
C ILE A 101 -0.51 -13.22 -1.29
N VAL A 102 -0.77 -13.05 -2.59
CA VAL A 102 0.03 -12.16 -3.45
C VAL A 102 0.02 -10.72 -2.92
N TYR A 103 -1.13 -10.21 -2.53
CA TYR A 103 -1.29 -8.85 -2.00
C TYR A 103 -0.52 -8.67 -0.68
N SER A 104 -0.54 -9.67 0.19
CA SER A 104 0.27 -9.66 1.42
C SER A 104 1.77 -9.64 1.12
N ILE A 105 2.23 -10.43 0.14
CA ILE A 105 3.63 -10.45 -0.32
C ILE A 105 4.03 -9.07 -0.84
N VAL A 106 3.17 -8.39 -1.60
CA VAL A 106 3.43 -7.00 -2.05
C VAL A 106 3.65 -6.08 -0.85
N GLY A 107 2.77 -6.13 0.17
CA GLY A 107 2.92 -5.36 1.41
C GLY A 107 4.25 -5.62 2.12
N PHE A 108 4.60 -6.89 2.34
CA PHE A 108 5.87 -7.27 2.96
C PHE A 108 7.09 -6.90 2.12
N SER A 109 7.00 -7.00 0.79
CA SER A 109 8.09 -6.65 -0.12
C SER A 109 8.39 -5.15 -0.05
N PHE A 110 7.36 -4.30 -0.03
CA PHE A 110 7.55 -2.86 0.18
C PHE A 110 8.09 -2.56 1.57
N GLY A 111 7.55 -3.19 2.62
CA GLY A 111 8.05 -3.06 3.98
C GLY A 111 9.55 -3.37 4.07
N ALA A 112 9.96 -4.52 3.53
CA ALA A 112 11.36 -4.94 3.45
C ALA A 112 12.21 -3.96 2.64
N ALA A 113 11.73 -3.52 1.46
CA ALA A 113 12.44 -2.56 0.63
C ALA A 113 12.70 -1.23 1.36
N TYR A 114 11.70 -0.71 2.08
CA TYR A 114 11.88 0.50 2.91
C TYR A 114 12.89 0.28 4.03
N VAL A 115 12.80 -0.83 4.77
CA VAL A 115 13.75 -1.16 5.85
C VAL A 115 15.18 -1.27 5.34
N ILE A 116 15.39 -2.00 4.23
CA ILE A 116 16.70 -2.16 3.60
C ILE A 116 17.24 -0.80 3.15
N ALA A 117 16.42 0.03 2.52
CA ALA A 117 16.82 1.38 2.10
C ALA A 117 17.24 2.25 3.29
N LEU A 118 16.46 2.25 4.37
CA LEU A 118 16.74 3.00 5.60
C LEU A 118 18.05 2.56 6.28
N ILE A 119 18.33 1.25 6.32
CA ILE A 119 19.57 0.73 6.88
C ILE A 119 20.76 1.09 5.97
N SER A 120 20.59 0.97 4.65
CA SER A 120 21.65 1.26 3.67
C SER A 120 22.01 2.74 3.59
N SER A 121 21.07 3.64 3.88
CA SER A 121 21.26 5.11 3.85
C SER A 121 21.93 5.65 5.13
N ARG A 122 22.18 4.80 6.13
CA ARG A 122 22.84 5.17 7.40
C ARG A 122 24.37 5.00 7.36
N ARG A 123 24.89 4.43 6.28
CA ARG A 123 26.33 4.25 6.00
C ARG A 123 26.76 5.26 4.96
#